data_AF-A0A183CHK3-F1
#
_entry.id   AF-A0A183CHK3-F1
#
_cell.length_a   1.000
_cell.length_b   1.000
_cell.length_c   1.000
_cell.angle_alpha   90.00
_cell.angle_beta   90.00
_cell.angle_gamma   90.00
#
_symmetry.space_group_name_H-M   'P 1'
#
loop_
_entity.id
_entity.type
_entity.pdbx_description
1 polymer ?
#
loop_
_entity_poly.entity_id
_entity_poly.type
_entity_poly.pdbx_seq_one_letter_code
_entity_poly.pdbx_strand_id
1 'polypeptide(L)'
;MGTRITSYNHKENAFAVYCSALAEWPIPKEHCGIFYFEVQILKGNGYIFVGFGTKQMPLDKSVGDYYGTYAYDSWGTLKGHHAVEGCDFDLYGRPYIVKGIPEFGAGDVVGCGVNLATRQIFYTKNGELLLGAANLFVNSVADLFPSVTLYGPRDKIEANFGQTNFAFKF
;
A
#
# COMPACT_ATOMS: atom_id res chain seq x y z
N MET A 1 -4.70 -9.91 18.41
CA MET A 1 -5.71 -10.12 17.36
C MET A 1 -5.07 -9.71 16.05
N GLY A 2 -4.84 -10.68 15.16
CA GLY A 2 -4.00 -10.49 13.97
C GLY A 2 -4.82 -10.02 12.77
N THR A 3 -4.46 -8.86 12.24
CA THR A 3 -4.90 -8.36 10.94
C THR A 3 -4.41 -9.35 9.86
N ARG A 4 -5.32 -10.00 9.12
CA ARG A 4 -4.95 -11.14 8.24
C ARG A 4 -5.39 -10.92 6.79
N ILE A 5 -4.40 -10.77 5.91
CA ILE A 5 -4.42 -11.20 4.50
C ILE A 5 -3.27 -12.21 4.44
N THR A 6 -3.51 -13.50 4.21
CA THR A 6 -2.39 -14.47 4.13
C THR A 6 -1.88 -14.68 2.72
N SER A 7 -2.79 -14.64 1.75
CA SER A 7 -2.44 -14.83 0.35
C SER A 7 -3.59 -14.27 -0.47
N TYR A 8 -3.27 -13.49 -1.49
CA TYR A 8 -4.26 -12.93 -2.38
C TYR A 8 -3.85 -13.22 -3.83
N ASN A 9 -4.78 -13.82 -4.57
CA ASN A 9 -4.58 -14.21 -5.96
C ASN A 9 -5.65 -13.53 -6.81
N HIS A 10 -5.25 -12.93 -7.92
CA HIS A 10 -6.21 -12.56 -8.94
C HIS A 10 -6.80 -13.81 -9.61
N LYS A 11 -8.10 -13.81 -9.93
CA LYS A 11 -8.80 -14.96 -10.53
C LYS A 11 -8.16 -15.38 -11.87
N GLU A 12 -8.01 -16.69 -12.09
CA GLU A 12 -7.30 -17.29 -13.24
C GLU A 12 -7.94 -17.02 -14.61
N ASN A 13 -9.27 -16.82 -14.66
CA ASN A 13 -10.05 -16.64 -15.89
C ASN A 13 -10.79 -15.27 -15.95
N ALA A 14 -10.36 -14.29 -15.14
CA ALA A 14 -10.94 -12.96 -15.18
C ALA A 14 -10.21 -12.08 -16.22
N PHE A 15 -10.97 -11.23 -16.91
CA PHE A 15 -10.40 -10.08 -17.64
C PHE A 15 -9.61 -9.20 -16.66
N ALA A 16 -8.64 -8.43 -17.15
CA ALA A 16 -7.83 -7.56 -16.31
C ALA A 16 -8.73 -6.49 -15.66
N VAL A 17 -8.94 -6.59 -14.36
CA VAL A 17 -9.80 -5.71 -13.56
C VAL A 17 -9.14 -5.51 -12.21
N TYR A 18 -9.29 -4.32 -11.64
CA TYR A 18 -8.79 -4.09 -10.29
C TYR A 18 -9.54 -4.99 -9.31
N CYS A 19 -8.78 -5.73 -8.51
CA CYS A 19 -9.30 -6.52 -7.43
C CYS A 19 -8.52 -6.16 -6.17
N SER A 20 -9.20 -5.52 -5.22
CA SER A 20 -8.64 -5.11 -3.93
C SER A 20 -9.01 -6.06 -2.81
N ALA A 21 -8.08 -6.25 -1.88
CA ALA A 21 -8.30 -6.89 -0.61
C ALA A 21 -7.97 -5.92 0.53
N LEU A 22 -8.81 -5.94 1.56
CA LEU A 22 -8.55 -5.29 2.84
C LEU A 22 -8.30 -6.38 3.87
N ALA A 23 -7.45 -6.09 4.85
CA ALA A 23 -7.37 -6.95 6.00
C ALA A 23 -8.67 -6.89 6.83
N GLU A 24 -8.90 -7.91 7.65
CA GLU A 24 -10.14 -8.05 8.43
C GLU A 24 -10.35 -6.92 9.45
N TRP A 25 -9.27 -6.40 10.01
CA TRP A 25 -9.31 -5.41 11.09
C TRP A 25 -8.60 -4.11 10.70
N PRO A 26 -9.12 -2.95 11.15
CA PRO A 26 -8.45 -1.68 10.91
C PRO A 26 -7.16 -1.59 11.71
N ILE A 27 -6.34 -0.60 11.37
CA ILE A 27 -5.17 -0.21 12.15
C ILE A 27 -5.64 0.21 13.55
N PRO A 28 -5.12 -0.40 14.63
CA PRO A 28 -5.48 -0.01 15.99
C PRO A 28 -5.15 1.46 16.28
N LYS A 29 -6.09 2.19 16.89
CA LYS A 29 -5.92 3.62 17.23
C LYS A 29 -5.39 3.84 18.66
N GLU A 30 -5.44 2.81 19.50
CA GLU A 30 -5.24 2.95 20.95
C GLU A 30 -3.77 2.82 21.40
N HIS A 31 -2.82 2.72 20.47
CA HIS A 31 -1.42 2.50 20.80
C HIS A 31 -0.52 3.59 20.20
N CYS A 32 0.40 4.11 21.04
CA CYS A 32 1.52 4.90 20.57
C CYS A 32 2.53 3.93 19.92
N GLY A 33 2.87 4.13 18.65
CA GLY A 33 3.84 3.26 17.98
C GLY A 33 3.73 3.31 16.47
N ILE A 34 4.32 2.29 15.84
CA ILE A 34 4.30 2.09 14.40
C ILE A 34 3.43 0.88 14.10
N PHE A 35 2.45 1.05 13.22
CA PHE A 35 1.82 -0.07 12.53
C PHE A 35 2.57 -0.32 11.22
N TYR A 36 2.91 -1.57 10.92
CA TYR A 36 3.67 -1.93 9.71
C TYR A 36 3.33 -3.34 9.24
N PHE A 37 3.32 -3.52 7.93
CA PHE A 37 3.19 -4.82 7.29
C PHE A 37 4.03 -4.85 6.00
N GLU A 38 4.40 -6.06 5.58
CA GLU A 38 5.13 -6.30 4.33
C GLU A 38 4.30 -7.15 3.38
N VAL A 39 4.51 -6.95 2.09
CA VAL A 39 3.91 -7.71 1.00
C VAL A 39 5.02 -8.23 0.11
N GLN A 40 5.18 -9.54 0.06
CA GLN A 40 6.06 -10.20 -0.91
C GLN A 40 5.31 -10.39 -2.22
N ILE A 41 5.92 -9.92 -3.32
CA ILE A 41 5.38 -10.10 -4.65
C ILE A 41 5.86 -11.44 -5.20
N LEU A 42 4.97 -12.43 -5.23
CA LEU A 42 5.30 -13.78 -5.71
C LEU A 42 5.18 -13.87 -7.23
N LYS A 43 4.22 -13.16 -7.82
CA LYS A 43 3.98 -13.10 -9.26
C LYS A 43 3.24 -11.83 -9.64
N GLY A 44 3.65 -11.22 -10.74
CA GLY A 44 3.03 -10.04 -11.33
C GLY A 44 4.07 -9.08 -11.88
N ASN A 45 3.70 -8.29 -12.88
CA ASN A 45 4.60 -7.42 -13.65
C ASN A 45 4.09 -5.98 -13.82
N GLY A 46 3.15 -5.54 -12.98
CA GLY A 46 2.64 -4.17 -12.96
C GLY A 46 1.25 -4.07 -12.33
N TYR A 47 0.78 -2.85 -12.11
CA TYR A 47 -0.54 -2.54 -11.51
C TYR A 47 -0.78 -3.22 -10.15
N ILE A 48 0.27 -3.33 -9.33
CA ILE A 48 0.16 -3.78 -7.94
C ILE A 48 0.25 -2.57 -7.02
N PHE A 49 -0.64 -2.47 -6.05
CA PHE A 49 -0.72 -1.34 -5.12
C PHE A 49 -0.68 -1.87 -3.71
N VAL A 50 0.18 -1.30 -2.87
CA VAL A 50 0.32 -1.65 -1.44
C VAL A 50 0.12 -0.41 -0.59
N GLY A 51 -0.77 -0.47 0.38
CA GLY A 51 -0.98 0.65 1.29
C GLY A 51 -2.17 0.51 2.22
N PHE A 52 -2.91 1.60 2.41
CA PHE A 52 -4.05 1.65 3.31
C PHE A 52 -5.34 2.09 2.61
N GLY A 53 -6.38 1.27 2.71
CA GLY A 53 -7.72 1.55 2.22
C GLY A 53 -8.71 1.82 3.34
N THR A 54 -9.92 2.22 2.97
CA THR A 54 -11.06 2.42 3.88
C THR A 54 -12.13 1.38 3.63
N LYS A 55 -12.97 1.06 4.62
CA LYS A 55 -14.09 0.12 4.45
C LYS A 55 -15.09 0.53 3.35
N GLN A 56 -15.16 1.82 3.02
CA GLN A 56 -16.01 2.39 1.97
C GLN A 56 -15.44 2.19 0.56
N MET A 57 -14.15 1.85 0.42
CA MET A 57 -13.52 1.64 -0.87
C MET A 57 -14.13 0.41 -1.55
N PRO A 58 -14.73 0.54 -2.74
CA PRO A 58 -15.19 -0.61 -3.50
C PRO A 58 -14.02 -1.52 -3.88
N LEU A 59 -14.21 -2.84 -3.81
CA LEU A 59 -13.14 -3.81 -4.06
C LEU A 59 -12.73 -3.92 -5.54
N ASP A 60 -13.48 -3.29 -6.44
CA ASP A 60 -13.17 -3.15 -7.87
C ASP A 60 -12.41 -1.85 -8.20
N LYS A 61 -11.95 -1.11 -7.18
CA LYS A 61 -11.10 0.10 -7.29
C LYS A 61 -9.74 -0.14 -6.66
N SER A 62 -8.73 0.60 -7.10
CA SER A 62 -7.37 0.54 -6.56
C SER A 62 -7.18 1.39 -5.30
N VAL A 63 -6.45 0.84 -4.33
CA VAL A 63 -5.91 1.61 -3.20
C VAL A 63 -4.92 2.65 -3.74
N GLY A 64 -4.96 3.87 -3.21
CA GLY A 64 -4.24 5.05 -3.71
C GLY A 64 -5.03 5.86 -4.74
N ASP A 65 -5.85 5.22 -5.57
CA ASP A 65 -6.73 5.91 -6.52
C ASP A 65 -8.17 6.09 -6.02
N TYR A 66 -8.56 5.47 -4.91
CA TYR A 66 -9.83 5.79 -4.26
C TYR A 66 -9.64 6.89 -3.22
N TYR A 67 -10.58 7.83 -3.12
CA TYR A 67 -10.47 8.94 -2.18
C TYR A 67 -10.33 8.46 -0.74
N GLY A 68 -9.42 9.07 0.03
CA GLY A 68 -9.16 8.69 1.41
C GLY A 68 -8.29 7.44 1.59
N THR A 69 -7.66 6.95 0.52
CA THR A 69 -6.75 5.80 0.52
C THR A 69 -5.34 6.21 0.11
N TYR A 70 -4.33 5.42 0.45
CA TYR A 70 -2.91 5.74 0.28
C TYR A 70 -2.18 4.52 -0.26
N ALA A 71 -1.31 4.69 -1.26
CA ALA A 71 -0.57 3.56 -1.80
C ALA A 71 0.78 3.91 -2.39
N TYR A 72 1.65 2.90 -2.40
CA TYR A 72 2.80 2.77 -3.27
C TYR A 72 2.47 1.74 -4.36
N ASP A 73 2.55 2.14 -5.62
CA ASP A 73 2.30 1.26 -6.76
C ASP A 73 3.57 0.75 -7.42
N SER A 74 3.43 -0.38 -8.15
CA SER A 74 4.54 -1.11 -8.76
C SER A 74 5.35 -0.31 -9.77
N TRP A 75 4.84 0.82 -10.25
CA TRP A 75 5.54 1.70 -11.19
C TRP A 75 6.33 2.80 -10.51
N GLY A 76 6.54 2.73 -9.19
CA GLY A 76 7.27 3.78 -8.53
C GLY A 76 6.42 5.02 -8.27
N THR A 77 5.12 4.86 -8.02
CA THR A 77 4.25 6.02 -7.72
C THR A 77 3.70 5.94 -6.30
N LEU A 78 3.84 7.04 -5.54
CA LEU A 78 3.13 7.23 -4.28
C LEU A 78 1.87 8.06 -4.54
N LYS A 79 0.71 7.55 -4.12
CA LYS A 79 -0.63 8.08 -4.44
C LYS A 79 -1.51 8.27 -3.21
N GLY A 80 -2.43 9.21 -3.30
CA GLY A 80 -3.44 9.48 -2.27
C GLY A 80 -2.94 10.30 -1.08
N HIS A 81 -1.67 10.71 -1.12
CA HIS A 81 -1.09 11.63 -0.15
C HIS A 81 -1.52 13.07 -0.45
N HIS A 82 -1.30 13.99 0.49
CA HIS A 82 -1.50 15.41 0.22
C HIS A 82 -0.37 15.93 -0.69
N ALA A 83 -0.58 17.08 -1.32
CA ALA A 83 0.42 17.70 -2.16
C ALA A 83 1.64 18.10 -1.31
N VAL A 84 2.82 17.70 -1.76
CA VAL A 84 4.11 18.05 -1.17
C VAL A 84 4.99 18.68 -2.24
N GLU A 85 6.06 19.37 -1.85
CA GLU A 85 6.98 19.96 -2.82
C GLU A 85 7.52 18.89 -3.80
N GLY A 86 7.40 19.17 -5.09
CA GLY A 86 7.85 18.26 -6.15
C GLY A 86 6.89 17.12 -6.49
N CYS A 87 5.66 17.11 -5.99
CA CYS A 87 4.62 16.21 -6.49
C CYS A 87 4.06 16.69 -7.85
N ASP A 88 3.69 15.73 -8.69
CA ASP A 88 2.91 15.97 -9.89
C ASP A 88 1.42 15.78 -9.60
N PHE A 89 0.55 16.12 -10.56
CA PHE A 89 -0.90 15.99 -10.44
C PHE A 89 -1.50 15.18 -11.58
N ASP A 90 -2.41 14.26 -11.28
CA ASP A 90 -3.11 13.50 -12.30
C ASP A 90 -4.16 14.35 -13.02
N LEU A 91 -4.83 13.77 -14.02
CA LEU A 91 -5.88 14.45 -14.80
C LEU A 91 -7.08 14.91 -13.97
N TYR A 92 -7.20 14.45 -12.72
CA TYR A 92 -8.24 14.82 -11.77
C TYR A 92 -7.72 15.75 -10.67
N GLY A 93 -6.49 16.28 -10.81
CA GLY A 93 -5.87 17.19 -9.87
C GLY A 93 -5.41 16.53 -8.57
N ARG A 94 -5.22 15.21 -8.55
CA ARG A 94 -4.75 14.51 -7.35
C ARG A 94 -3.23 14.41 -7.35
N PRO A 95 -2.57 14.75 -6.24
CA PRO A 95 -1.13 14.72 -6.16
C PRO A 95 -0.61 13.28 -6.16
N TYR A 96 0.54 13.09 -6.82
CA TYR A 96 1.30 11.85 -6.78
C TYR A 96 2.80 12.14 -6.87
N ILE A 97 3.63 11.19 -6.43
CA ILE A 97 5.08 11.35 -6.39
C ILE A 97 5.72 10.17 -7.14
N VAL A 98 6.50 10.48 -8.17
CA VAL A 98 7.27 9.49 -8.95
C VAL A 98 8.79 9.63 -8.78
N LYS A 99 9.26 10.86 -8.50
CA LYS A 99 10.69 11.15 -8.54
C LYS A 99 11.44 10.42 -7.41
N GLY A 100 12.39 9.56 -7.79
CA GLY A 100 13.23 8.83 -6.85
C GLY A 100 12.52 7.68 -6.12
N ILE A 101 11.33 7.30 -6.56
CA ILE A 101 10.59 6.16 -6.03
C ILE A 101 10.86 4.97 -6.96
N PRO A 102 11.46 3.87 -6.46
CA PRO A 102 11.79 2.72 -7.30
C PRO A 102 10.53 1.99 -7.76
N GLU A 103 10.56 1.36 -8.93
CA GLU A 103 9.55 0.36 -9.32
C GLU A 103 9.72 -0.92 -8.50
N PHE A 104 8.70 -1.78 -8.44
CA PHE A 104 8.81 -3.11 -7.84
C PHE A 104 8.02 -4.17 -8.61
N GLY A 105 8.42 -5.42 -8.48
CA GLY A 105 7.77 -6.55 -9.14
C GLY A 105 8.05 -7.88 -8.45
N ALA A 106 7.83 -8.97 -9.18
CA ALA A 106 8.05 -10.32 -8.66
C ALA A 106 9.46 -10.49 -8.05
N GLY A 107 9.51 -11.02 -6.83
CA GLY A 107 10.72 -11.19 -6.03
C GLY A 107 10.95 -10.08 -5.01
N ASP A 108 10.36 -8.89 -5.19
CA ASP A 108 10.50 -7.79 -4.25
C ASP A 108 9.57 -7.94 -3.03
N VAL A 109 9.98 -7.32 -1.92
CA VAL A 109 9.19 -7.13 -0.70
C VAL A 109 8.90 -5.65 -0.52
N VAL A 110 7.62 -5.30 -0.43
CA VAL A 110 7.17 -3.91 -0.22
C VAL A 110 6.56 -3.78 1.16
N GLY A 111 7.08 -2.86 1.96
CA GLY A 111 6.53 -2.53 3.26
C GLY A 111 5.70 -1.24 3.23
N CYS A 112 4.66 -1.20 4.07
CA CYS A 112 3.88 0.00 4.31
C CYS A 112 3.67 0.16 5.82
N GLY A 113 4.03 1.34 6.34
CA GLY A 113 3.90 1.63 7.75
C GLY A 113 3.36 3.01 8.02
N VAL A 114 2.78 3.17 9.20
CA VAL A 114 2.31 4.45 9.71
C VAL A 114 2.74 4.62 11.15
N ASN A 115 3.34 5.77 11.45
CA ASN A 115 3.54 6.23 12.81
C ASN A 115 2.19 6.75 13.33
N LEU A 116 1.62 6.09 14.34
CA LEU A 116 0.28 6.40 14.83
C LEU A 116 0.22 7.73 15.60
N ALA A 117 1.34 8.19 16.15
CA ALA A 117 1.41 9.45 16.86
C ALA A 117 1.50 10.64 15.89
N THR A 118 2.34 10.55 14.87
CA THR A 118 2.54 11.65 13.90
C THR A 118 1.63 11.54 12.68
N ARG A 119 0.97 10.39 12.50
CA ARG A 119 0.21 10.01 11.30
C ARG A 119 1.05 10.00 10.02
N GLN A 120 2.38 9.97 10.16
CA GLN A 120 3.30 9.88 9.04
C GLN A 120 3.25 8.47 8.46
N ILE A 121 3.03 8.38 7.15
CA ILE A 121 3.07 7.13 6.40
C ILE A 121 4.42 7.02 5.70
N PHE A 122 4.96 5.81 5.66
CA PHE A 122 6.22 5.53 5.00
C PHE A 122 6.14 4.17 4.31
N TYR A 123 7.02 3.99 3.32
CA TYR A 123 7.09 2.77 2.53
C TYR A 123 8.53 2.27 2.49
N THR A 124 8.68 0.97 2.31
CA THR A 124 9.98 0.33 2.17
C THR A 124 9.98 -0.57 0.95
N LYS A 125 11.15 -0.77 0.36
CA LYS A 125 11.38 -1.79 -0.66
C LYS A 125 12.59 -2.61 -0.25
N ASN A 126 12.44 -3.92 -0.20
CA ASN A 126 13.50 -4.88 0.13
C ASN A 126 14.28 -4.54 1.42
N GLY A 127 13.56 -4.00 2.42
CA GLY A 127 14.14 -3.62 3.70
C GLY A 127 14.80 -2.24 3.74
N GLU A 128 14.70 -1.44 2.68
CA GLU A 128 15.19 -0.06 2.63
C GLU A 128 14.04 0.95 2.62
N LEU A 129 14.18 2.03 3.39
CA LEU A 129 13.19 3.12 3.46
C LEU A 129 13.22 3.98 2.18
N LEU A 130 12.06 4.31 1.64
CA LEU A 130 11.98 5.19 0.46
C LEU A 130 12.22 6.65 0.85
N LEU A 131 13.33 7.23 0.37
CA LEU A 131 13.79 8.59 0.72
C LEU A 131 12.82 9.73 0.32
N GLY A 132 11.90 9.48 -0.62
CA GLY A 132 10.87 10.44 -1.05
C GLY A 132 9.62 10.50 -0.17
N ALA A 133 9.52 9.69 0.89
CA ALA A 133 8.32 9.56 1.72
C ALA A 133 8.29 10.44 2.99
N ALA A 134 9.32 11.27 3.22
CA ALA A 134 9.53 11.94 4.50
C ALA A 134 8.41 12.92 4.93
N ASN A 135 7.55 13.38 4.01
CA ASN A 135 6.46 14.32 4.31
C ASN A 135 5.08 13.76 3.96
N LEU A 136 4.90 12.45 4.01
CA LEU A 136 3.60 11.84 3.71
C LEU A 136 2.82 11.62 5.00
N PHE A 137 1.60 12.15 5.04
CA PHE A 137 0.73 12.08 6.21
C PHE A 137 -0.64 11.54 5.81
N VAL A 138 -1.18 10.68 6.66
CA VAL A 138 -2.57 10.25 6.60
C VAL A 138 -3.45 11.39 7.09
N ASN A 139 -4.37 11.86 6.25
CA ASN A 139 -5.37 12.88 6.59
C ASN A 139 -6.80 12.33 6.72
N SER A 140 -7.04 11.07 6.35
CA SER A 140 -8.35 10.43 6.44
C SER A 140 -8.84 10.35 7.89
N VAL A 141 -10.11 10.69 8.12
CA VAL A 141 -10.77 10.52 9.42
C VAL A 141 -11.36 9.12 9.61
N ALA A 142 -11.44 8.34 8.52
CA ALA A 142 -11.97 7.00 8.53
C ALA A 142 -10.97 6.00 9.12
N ASP A 143 -11.48 4.83 9.51
CA ASP A 143 -10.64 3.70 9.85
C ASP A 143 -9.88 3.21 8.62
N LEU A 144 -8.57 3.11 8.76
CA LEU A 144 -7.68 2.59 7.72
C LEU A 144 -7.44 1.11 7.93
N PHE A 145 -7.38 0.38 6.83
CA PHE A 145 -7.11 -1.04 6.77
C PHE A 145 -5.90 -1.26 5.88
N PRO A 146 -4.99 -2.18 6.24
CA PRO A 146 -3.99 -2.66 5.30
C PRO A 146 -4.67 -3.20 4.06
N SER A 147 -4.18 -2.77 2.89
CA SER A 147 -4.81 -3.03 1.62
C SER A 147 -3.80 -3.33 0.54
N VAL A 148 -4.21 -4.22 -0.37
CA VAL A 148 -3.51 -4.50 -1.61
C VAL A 148 -4.48 -4.48 -2.77
N THR A 149 -4.05 -4.00 -3.94
CA THR A 149 -4.78 -4.14 -5.21
C THR A 149 -3.92 -4.87 -6.21
N LEU A 150 -4.52 -5.83 -6.90
CA LEU A 150 -3.93 -6.51 -8.07
C LEU A 150 -4.81 -6.26 -9.29
N TYR A 151 -4.23 -6.28 -10.48
CA TYR A 151 -4.95 -6.09 -11.75
C TYR A 151 -4.66 -7.22 -12.76
N GLY A 152 -3.43 -7.73 -12.77
CA GLY A 152 -3.02 -8.77 -13.70
C GLY A 152 -3.63 -10.12 -13.35
N PRO A 153 -4.14 -10.88 -14.34
CA PRO A 153 -4.58 -12.24 -14.09
C PRO A 153 -3.40 -13.07 -13.58
N ARG A 154 -3.64 -13.83 -12.50
CA ARG A 154 -2.64 -14.68 -11.82
C ARG A 154 -1.55 -13.92 -11.07
N ASP A 155 -1.70 -12.62 -10.85
CA ASP A 155 -0.88 -11.91 -9.86
C ASP A 155 -1.08 -12.56 -8.49
N LYS A 156 0.02 -12.68 -7.75
CA LYS A 156 0.07 -13.36 -6.47
C LYS A 156 0.98 -12.63 -5.51
N ILE A 157 0.47 -12.42 -4.30
CA ILE A 157 1.20 -11.83 -3.18
C ILE A 157 1.03 -12.66 -1.92
N GLU A 158 1.95 -12.47 -0.99
CA GLU A 158 1.86 -12.92 0.39
C GLU A 158 2.07 -11.74 1.32
N ALA A 159 1.20 -11.55 2.30
CA ALA A 159 1.31 -10.44 3.24
C ALA A 159 1.74 -10.95 4.62
N ASN A 160 2.71 -10.24 5.19
CA ASN A 160 3.28 -10.46 6.51
C ASN A 160 2.88 -9.30 7.43
N PHE A 161 2.09 -9.60 8.44
CA PHE A 161 1.68 -8.70 9.52
C PHE A 161 2.46 -8.96 10.82
N GLY A 162 3.66 -9.53 10.70
CA GLY A 162 4.53 -9.91 11.82
C GLY A 162 4.47 -11.40 12.18
N GLN A 163 3.87 -12.25 11.34
CA GLN A 163 3.94 -13.71 11.52
C GLN A 163 5.34 -14.25 11.21
N THR A 164 6.11 -13.55 10.39
CA THR A 164 7.53 -13.82 10.09
C THR A 164 8.36 -12.56 10.26
N ASN A 165 9.70 -12.71 10.30
CA ASN A 165 10.60 -11.57 10.40
C ASN A 165 10.43 -10.63 9.20
N PHE A 166 10.34 -9.32 9.48
CA PHE A 166 10.36 -8.30 8.44
C PHE A 166 11.73 -8.19 7.77
N ALA A 167 11.72 -7.89 6.48
CA ALA A 167 12.91 -7.48 5.74
C ALA A 167 13.44 -6.15 6.28
N PHE A 168 12.56 -5.17 6.49
CA PHE A 168 12.90 -3.90 7.11
C PHE A 168 13.26 -4.06 8.58
N LYS A 169 14.26 -3.29 9.02
CA LYS A 169 14.70 -3.22 10.41
C LYS A 169 14.44 -1.80 10.93
N PHE A 170 13.65 -1.73 12.00
CA PHE A 170 13.28 -0.50 12.69
C PHE A 170 14.44 0.10 13.47
#